data_AF-A0A928C1Y2-F1
#
_entry.id   AF-A0A928C1Y2-F1
#
_cell.length_a   1.000
_cell.length_b   1.000
_cell.length_c   1.000
_cell.angle_alpha   90.00
_cell.angle_beta   90.00
_cell.angle_gamma   90.00
#
_symmetry.space_group_name_H-M   'P 1'
#
loop_
_entity.id
_entity.type
_entity.pdbx_description
1 polymer ?
#
loop_
_entity_poly.entity_id
_entity_poly.type
_entity_poly.pdbx_seq_one_letter_code
_entity_poly.pdbx_strand_id
1 'polypeptide(L)'
;MSELTINLKIANRSYTININRDDEEDIRKAADLINKAILLYKNKYPLREDGPKEQDYLACAAVHLISKALRFERKIKDAELEDMVKDIDEILKEEC
;
A
#
# COMPACT_ATOMS: atom_id res chain seq x y z
N MET A 1 -22.70 -3.65 10.83
CA MET A 1 -21.34 -3.10 10.59
C MET A 1 -20.78 -2.69 11.93
N SER A 2 -19.79 -3.41 12.45
CA SER A 2 -19.17 -3.11 13.74
C SER A 2 -17.95 -2.24 13.51
N GLU A 3 -18.09 -0.94 13.76
CA GLU A 3 -16.98 0.01 13.79
C GLU A 3 -16.13 -0.24 15.05
N LEU A 4 -14.82 -0.19 14.89
CA LEU A 4 -13.84 -0.35 15.95
C LEU A 4 -12.89 0.86 15.96
N THR A 5 -12.68 1.44 17.13
CA THR A 5 -11.66 2.46 17.34
C THR A 5 -10.32 1.78 17.61
N ILE A 6 -9.32 2.05 16.78
CA ILE A 6 -7.95 1.54 17.00
C ILE A 6 -6.94 2.67 17.15
N ASN A 7 -5.88 2.38 17.90
CA ASN A 7 -4.72 3.26 18.04
C ASN A 7 -3.58 2.73 17.18
N LEU A 8 -3.07 3.60 16.31
CA LEU A 8 -2.06 3.29 15.29
C LEU A 8 -0.81 4.12 15.49
N LYS A 9 0.36 3.46 15.54
CA LYS A 9 1.64 4.14 15.73
C LYS A 9 2.37 4.25 14.39
N ILE A 10 2.54 5.47 13.88
CA ILE A 10 3.22 5.77 12.61
C ILE A 10 4.28 6.84 12.84
N ALA A 11 5.52 6.58 12.44
CA ALA A 11 6.60 7.58 12.43
C ALA A 11 6.76 8.34 13.76
N ASN A 12 6.68 7.62 14.89
CA ASN A 12 6.76 8.15 16.25
C ASN A 12 5.54 8.97 16.74
N ARG A 13 4.41 8.90 16.02
CA ARG A 13 3.14 9.51 16.41
C ARG A 13 2.06 8.45 16.53
N SER A 14 1.14 8.64 17.47
CA SER A 14 -0.03 7.79 17.65
C SER A 14 -1.26 8.50 17.09
N TYR A 15 -1.99 7.81 16.20
CA TYR A 15 -3.22 8.27 15.58
C TYR A 15 -4.37 7.36 16.00
N THR A 16 -5.46 7.95 16.44
CA THR A 16 -6.69 7.21 16.76
C THR A 16 -7.63 7.32 15.57
N ILE A 17 -8.03 6.19 15.02
CA ILE A 17 -8.95 6.15 13.86
C ILE A 17 -10.08 5.16 14.12
N ASN A 18 -11.26 5.46 13.58
CA ASN A 18 -12.39 4.54 13.54
C ASN A 18 -12.38 3.82 12.20
N ILE A 19 -12.44 2.49 12.26
CA ILE A 19 -12.36 1.62 11.09
C ILE A 19 -13.37 0.47 11.21
N ASN A 20 -13.66 -0.22 10.10
CA ASN A 20 -14.40 -1.47 10.19
C ASN A 20 -13.50 -2.58 10.73
N ARG A 21 -14.13 -3.54 11.42
CA ARG A 21 -13.43 -4.70 11.97
C ARG A 21 -12.73 -5.54 10.89
N ASP A 22 -13.33 -5.61 9.70
CA ASP A 22 -12.80 -6.36 8.57
C ASP A 22 -11.49 -5.75 8.03
N ASP A 23 -11.30 -4.42 8.20
CA ASP A 23 -10.13 -3.69 7.73
C ASP A 23 -9.01 -3.61 8.77
N GLU A 24 -9.23 -4.04 10.02
CA GLU A 24 -8.28 -3.85 11.13
C GLU A 24 -6.90 -4.45 10.83
N GLU A 25 -6.88 -5.69 10.33
CA GLU A 25 -5.64 -6.41 10.07
C GLU A 25 -4.83 -5.74 8.95
N ASP A 26 -5.52 -5.34 7.87
CA ASP A 26 -4.88 -4.72 6.71
C ASP A 26 -4.36 -3.33 7.04
N ILE A 27 -5.10 -2.54 7.81
CA ILE A 27 -4.67 -1.21 8.24
C ILE A 27 -3.46 -1.31 9.19
N ARG A 28 -3.43 -2.29 10.11
CA ARG A 28 -2.24 -2.51 10.95
C ARG A 28 -1.02 -2.91 10.12
N LYS A 29 -1.19 -3.85 9.18
CA LYS A 29 -0.13 -4.26 8.26
C LYS A 29 0.40 -3.07 7.43
N ALA A 30 -0.50 -2.22 6.93
CA ALA A 30 -0.13 -1.04 6.15
C ALA A 30 0.73 -0.08 6.98
N ALA A 31 0.38 0.16 8.24
CA ALA A 31 1.15 1.02 9.13
C ALA A 31 2.55 0.46 9.45
N ASP A 32 2.66 -0.85 9.66
CA ASP A 32 3.96 -1.52 9.83
C ASP A 32 4.84 -1.40 8.59
N LEU A 33 4.26 -1.53 7.40
CA LEU A 33 4.97 -1.34 6.13
C LEU A 33 5.46 0.10 5.96
N ILE A 34 4.64 1.09 6.31
CA ILE A 34 5.04 2.51 6.29
C ILE A 34 6.20 2.75 7.26
N ASN A 35 6.11 2.23 8.49
CA ASN A 35 7.18 2.37 9.49
C ASN A 35 8.50 1.75 9.00
N LYS A 36 8.45 0.56 8.38
CA LYS A 36 9.62 -0.09 7.78
C LYS A 36 10.22 0.74 6.65
N ALA A 37 9.39 1.29 5.76
CA ALA A 37 9.84 2.14 4.67
C ALA A 37 10.55 3.40 5.19
N ILE A 38 9.97 4.07 6.20
CA ILE A 38 10.59 5.23 6.85
C ILE A 38 11.95 4.88 7.45
N LEU A 39 12.05 3.73 8.14
CA LEU A 39 13.32 3.28 8.73
C LEU A 39 14.40 3.05 7.66
N LEU A 40 14.04 2.44 6.52
CA LEU A 40 14.94 2.24 5.38
C LEU A 40 15.46 3.57 4.84
N TYR A 41 14.60 4.58 4.69
CA TYR A 41 15.03 5.89 4.21
C TYR A 41 15.86 6.65 5.24
N LYS A 42 15.51 6.57 6.54
CA LYS A 42 16.32 7.15 7.63
C LYS A 42 17.72 6.54 7.69
N ASN A 43 17.86 5.25 7.43
CA ASN A 43 19.16 4.59 7.37
C ASN A 43 19.96 4.98 6.12
N LYS A 44 19.29 5.16 4.98
CA LYS A 44 19.93 5.51 3.71
C LYS A 44 20.36 6.97 3.64
N TYR A 45 19.58 7.86 4.26
CA TYR A 45 19.86 9.29 4.36
C TYR A 45 19.75 9.68 5.83
N PRO A 46 20.86 9.75 6.58
CA PRO A 46 20.82 10.18 7.96
C PRO A 46 20.41 11.65 8.04
N LEU A 47 19.58 12.00 9.04
CA LEU A 47 19.22 13.39 9.33
C LEU A 47 20.51 14.18 9.62
N ARG A 48 20.82 15.14 8.76
CA ARG A 48 21.80 16.21 8.99
C ARG A 48 21.05 17.48 9.41
N GLU A 49 21.74 18.45 10.01
CA GLU A 49 21.13 19.73 10.41
C GLU A 49 20.48 20.48 9.22
N ASP A 50 21.03 20.28 8.00
CA ASP A 50 20.47 20.77 6.72
C ASP A 50 19.69 19.69 5.94
N GLY A 51 19.35 18.59 6.61
CA GLY A 51 18.79 17.38 6.00
C GLY A 51 17.25 17.33 6.01
N PRO A 52 16.68 16.27 5.42
CA PRO A 52 15.23 16.08 5.39
C PRO A 52 14.67 15.93 6.80
N LYS A 53 13.56 16.59 7.10
CA LYS A 53 12.84 16.44 8.36
C LYS A 53 12.20 15.06 8.41
N GLU A 54 11.82 14.60 9.61
CA GLU A 54 11.11 13.32 9.77
C GLU A 54 9.85 13.20 8.90
N GLN A 55 9.21 14.34 8.61
CA GLN A 55 8.05 14.44 7.73
C GLN A 55 8.39 14.19 6.26
N ASP A 56 9.59 14.54 5.81
CA ASP A 56 10.03 14.33 4.43
C ASP A 56 10.24 12.84 4.14
N TYR A 57 10.72 12.08 5.12
CA TYR A 57 10.81 10.62 5.02
C TYR A 57 9.44 9.94 4.91
N LEU A 58 8.45 10.45 5.65
CA LEU A 58 7.07 9.97 5.55
C LEU A 58 6.49 10.27 4.16
N ALA A 59 6.72 11.48 3.63
CA ALA A 59 6.27 11.85 2.29
C ALA A 59 6.92 10.98 1.21
N CYS A 60 8.25 10.75 1.28
CA CYS A 60 8.94 9.84 0.36
C CYS A 60 8.40 8.40 0.43
N ALA A 61 8.17 7.88 1.64
CA ALA A 61 7.62 6.55 1.83
C ALA A 61 6.20 6.43 1.23
N ALA A 62 5.34 7.43 1.48
CA ALA A 62 3.98 7.46 0.95
C ALA A 62 3.97 7.49 -0.59
N VAL A 63 4.77 8.37 -1.21
CA VAL A 63 4.88 8.46 -2.67
C VAL A 63 5.40 7.16 -3.28
N HIS A 64 6.41 6.54 -2.65
CA HIS A 64 6.96 5.27 -3.15
C HIS A 64 5.93 4.14 -3.08
N LEU A 65 5.19 4.04 -1.98
CA LEU A 65 4.14 3.01 -1.81
C LEU A 65 3.00 3.20 -2.80
N ILE A 66 2.52 4.43 -2.99
CA ILE A 66 1.47 4.74 -3.98
C ILE A 66 1.96 4.44 -5.40
N SER A 67 3.21 4.80 -5.74
CA SER A 67 3.79 4.47 -7.04
C SER A 67 3.85 2.96 -7.28
N LYS A 68 4.17 2.18 -6.25
CA LYS A 68 4.17 0.71 -6.30
C LYS A 68 2.76 0.17 -6.47
N ALA A 69 1.77 0.68 -5.73
CA ALA A 69 0.36 0.30 -5.88
C ALA A 69 -0.15 0.56 -7.31
N LEU A 70 0.09 1.76 -7.86
CA LEU A 70 -0.27 2.11 -9.23
C LEU A 70 0.44 1.24 -10.28
N ARG A 71 1.69 0.83 -10.03
CA ARG A 71 2.39 -0.14 -10.89
C ARG A 71 1.76 -1.53 -10.81
N PHE A 72 1.32 -1.97 -9.64
CA PHE A 72 0.60 -3.24 -9.50
C PHE A 72 -0.75 -3.21 -10.18
N GLU A 73 -1.53 -2.14 -10.02
CA GLU A 73 -2.81 -1.98 -10.73
C GLU A 73 -2.62 -2.03 -12.26
N ARG A 74 -1.60 -1.36 -12.80
CA ARG A 74 -1.27 -1.46 -14.22
C ARG A 74 -0.92 -2.89 -14.62
N LYS A 75 -0.05 -3.57 -13.87
CA LYS A 75 0.30 -4.96 -14.15
C LYS A 75 -0.89 -5.93 -14.10
N ILE A 76 -1.87 -5.70 -13.22
CA ILE A 76 -3.07 -6.52 -13.15
C ILE A 76 -3.97 -6.26 -14.37
N LYS A 77 -4.05 -5.02 -14.84
CA LYS A 77 -4.77 -4.67 -16.08
C LYS A 77 -4.06 -5.18 -17.34
N ASP A 78 -2.73 -5.12 -17.35
CA ASP A 78 -1.90 -5.55 -18.48
C ASP A 78 -1.69 -7.06 -18.50
N ALA A 79 -1.89 -7.75 -17.37
CA ALA A 79 -1.88 -9.20 -17.33
C ALA A 79 -3.11 -9.67 -18.10
N GLU A 80 -2.88 -10.07 -19.35
CA GLU A 80 -3.33 -11.24 -20.15
C GLU A 80 -4.56 -12.05 -19.71
N LEU A 81 -5.10 -11.85 -18.51
CA LEU A 81 -6.33 -12.41 -17.99
C LEU A 81 -7.54 -12.04 -18.84
N GLU A 82 -7.63 -10.80 -19.34
CA GLU A 82 -8.77 -10.38 -20.17
C GLU A 82 -8.72 -11.04 -21.56
N ASP A 83 -7.52 -11.26 -22.09
CA ASP A 83 -7.31 -11.96 -23.36
C ASP A 83 -7.48 -13.48 -23.20
N MET A 84 -6.93 -14.09 -22.13
CA MET A 84 -7.16 -15.51 -21.82
C MET A 84 -8.64 -15.83 -21.55
N VAL A 85 -9.39 -14.92 -20.90
CA VAL A 85 -10.83 -15.11 -20.68
C VAL A 85 -11.59 -15.02 -22.00
N LYS A 86 -11.22 -14.10 -22.90
CA LYS A 86 -11.81 -14.04 -24.25
C LYS A 86 -11.50 -15.29 -25.06
N ASP A 87 -10.26 -15.78 -25.03
CA ASP A 87 -9.86 -17.00 -25.73
C ASP A 87 -10.67 -18.21 -25.23
N ILE A 88 -10.90 -18.32 -23.92
CA ILE A 88 -11.74 -19.38 -23.33
C ILE A 88 -13.21 -19.23 -23.77
N ASP A 89 -13.76 -18.01 -23.77
CA ASP A 89 -15.13 -17.74 -24.22
C ASP A 89 -15.32 -18.02 -25.72
N GLU A 90 -14.28 -17.85 -26.53
CA GLU A 90 -14.29 -18.11 -27.97
C GLU A 90 -14.27 -19.62 -28.25
N ILE A 91 -13.41 -20.38 -27.57
CA ILE A 91 -13.37 -21.85 -27.64
C ILE A 91 -14.71 -22.47 -27.21
N LEU A 92 -15.33 -21.95 -26.13
CA LEU A 92 -16.63 -22.44 -25.66
C LEU A 92 -17.78 -22.17 -26.64
N LYS A 93 -17.65 -21.15 -27.49
CA LYS A 93 -18.63 -20.85 -28.56
C LYS A 93 -18.43 -21.71 -29.80
N GLU A 94 -17.19 -22.12 -30.10
CA GLU A 94 -16.90 -23.00 -31.25
C GLU A 94 -17.29 -24.47 -31.00
N GLU A 95 -17.34 -24.90 -29.73
CA GLU A 95 -17.78 -26.25 -29.34
C GLU A 95 -19.31 -26.40 -29.18
N CYS A 96 -20.10 -25.36 -29.48
CA CYS A 96 -21.58 -25.39 -29.53
C CYS A 96 -22.11 -25.27 -30.96
#